data_AF-A0A6C0F4A2-F1
#
_entry.id   AF-A0A6C0F4A2-F1
#
_cell.length_a   1.000
_cell.length_b   1.000
_cell.length_c   1.000
_cell.angle_alpha   90.00
_cell.angle_beta   90.00
_cell.angle_gamma   90.00
#
_symmetry.space_group_name_H-M   'P 1'
#
loop_
_entity.id
_entity.type
_entity.pdbx_description
1 polymer ?
#
loop_
_entity_poly.entity_id
_entity_poly.type
_entity_poly.pdbx_seq_one_letter_code
_entity_poly.pdbx_strand_id
1 'polypeptide(L)'
;MVCPVCLESLDNGPIKELSCGHKYHWKCFMDIVNRGKNLYITCPTCRQVNTNTTKPFNTPEENLKFLSYPLGKRCICKTKKGLRCKNKPRFLNYGMCHIHNKEYLEEKSYKLMEEFIYLTLEQRNNLNIRISVIDVGKQIIMKKLNETDTISDLLKHFYEFYSVKDVLPKDSYHNDLYNYYGLKRPPKEWIKLCNENYKLY
;
A
#
# COMPACT_ATOMS: atom_id res chain seq x y z
N MET A 1 -28.79 -2.49 -6.75
CA MET A 1 -27.98 -3.62 -7.28
C MET A 1 -27.13 -4.16 -6.12
N VAL A 2 -26.95 -5.47 -5.98
CA VAL A 2 -26.32 -6.10 -4.80
C VAL A 2 -24.90 -6.57 -5.11
N CYS A 3 -23.98 -6.41 -4.16
CA CYS A 3 -22.62 -6.92 -4.27
C CYS A 3 -22.58 -8.45 -4.11
N PRO A 4 -22.06 -9.22 -5.08
CA PRO A 4 -22.05 -10.69 -5.00
C PRO A 4 -21.15 -11.28 -3.91
N VAL A 5 -20.30 -10.46 -3.27
CA VAL A 5 -19.32 -10.92 -2.27
C VAL A 5 -19.86 -10.79 -0.84
N CYS A 6 -20.45 -9.64 -0.50
CA CYS A 6 -20.98 -9.39 0.85
C CYS A 6 -22.51 -9.43 0.92
N LEU A 7 -23.20 -9.52 -0.22
CA LEU A 7 -24.66 -9.54 -0.33
C LEU A 7 -25.36 -8.24 0.14
N GLU A 8 -24.62 -7.15 0.32
CA GLU A 8 -25.16 -5.82 0.64
C GLU A 8 -25.40 -4.95 -0.61
N SER A 9 -26.20 -3.88 -0.47
CA SER A 9 -26.41 -2.92 -1.57
C SER A 9 -25.10 -2.25 -1.99
N LEU A 10 -24.89 -2.11 -3.31
CA LEU A 10 -23.73 -1.43 -3.88
C LEU A 10 -23.67 0.07 -3.58
N ASP A 11 -24.74 0.65 -3.04
CA ASP A 11 -24.83 2.10 -2.76
C ASP A 11 -23.95 2.55 -1.58
N ASN A 12 -23.40 1.61 -0.81
CA ASN A 12 -22.63 1.86 0.42
C ASN A 12 -21.13 2.17 0.19
N GLY A 13 -20.79 2.93 -0.87
CA GLY A 13 -19.42 3.44 -1.10
C GLY A 13 -18.88 3.21 -2.51
N PRO A 14 -17.55 3.28 -2.72
CA PRO A 14 -16.95 3.17 -4.05
C PRO A 14 -17.18 1.78 -4.65
N ILE A 15 -17.56 1.77 -5.93
CA ILE A 15 -17.85 0.56 -6.71
C ILE A 15 -16.68 0.28 -7.65
N LYS A 16 -16.31 -0.99 -7.75
CA LYS A 16 -15.43 -1.50 -8.80
C LYS A 16 -16.21 -2.31 -9.81
N GLU A 17 -16.08 -1.92 -11.06
CA GLU A 17 -16.45 -2.74 -12.20
C GLU A 17 -15.22 -3.49 -12.71
N LEU A 18 -15.34 -4.81 -12.88
CA LEU A 18 -14.30 -5.65 -13.49
C LEU A 18 -14.37 -5.54 -15.02
N SER A 19 -13.34 -6.02 -15.73
CA SER A 19 -13.32 -6.05 -17.20
C SER A 19 -14.46 -6.87 -17.83
N CYS A 20 -15.08 -7.78 -17.06
CA CYS A 20 -16.25 -8.55 -17.49
C CYS A 20 -17.60 -7.86 -17.19
N GLY A 21 -17.61 -6.61 -16.72
CA GLY A 21 -18.81 -5.81 -16.39
C GLY A 21 -19.42 -6.08 -15.01
N HIS A 22 -18.97 -7.10 -14.27
CA HIS A 22 -19.47 -7.38 -12.92
C HIS A 22 -19.00 -6.33 -11.91
N LYS A 23 -19.91 -5.90 -11.03
CA LYS A 23 -19.70 -4.82 -10.05
C LYS A 23 -19.61 -5.34 -8.62
N TYR A 24 -18.70 -4.77 -7.85
CA TYR A 24 -18.43 -5.11 -6.45
C TYR A 24 -18.18 -3.85 -5.64
N HIS A 25 -18.40 -3.88 -4.32
CA HIS A 25 -17.81 -2.85 -3.47
C HIS A 25 -16.29 -2.92 -3.58
N TRP A 26 -15.65 -1.76 -3.59
CA TRP A 26 -14.21 -1.72 -3.75
C TRP A 26 -13.46 -2.37 -2.57
N LYS A 27 -14.02 -2.29 -1.36
CA LYS A 27 -13.52 -3.03 -0.18
C LYS A 27 -13.55 -4.54 -0.41
N CYS A 28 -14.65 -5.07 -0.93
CA CYS A 28 -14.80 -6.51 -1.20
C CYS A 28 -13.79 -6.98 -2.26
N PHE A 29 -13.59 -6.19 -3.30
CA PHE A 29 -12.55 -6.47 -4.30
C PHE A 29 -11.16 -6.49 -3.66
N MET A 30 -10.81 -5.48 -2.84
CA MET A 30 -9.49 -5.40 -2.22
C MET A 30 -9.25 -6.56 -1.25
N ASP A 31 -10.29 -7.02 -0.53
CA ASP A 31 -10.20 -8.22 0.30
C ASP A 31 -9.85 -9.46 -0.55
N ILE A 32 -10.38 -9.59 -1.76
CA ILE A 32 -10.01 -10.64 -2.71
C ILE A 32 -8.56 -10.46 -3.21
N VAL A 33 -8.15 -9.24 -3.57
CA VAL A 33 -6.78 -8.94 -4.02
C VAL A 33 -5.75 -9.25 -2.94
N ASN A 34 -6.05 -8.94 -1.68
CA ASN A 34 -5.13 -9.13 -0.57
C ASN A 34 -5.04 -10.59 -0.12
N ARG A 35 -6.12 -11.37 -0.26
CA ARG A 35 -6.09 -12.83 -0.13
C ARG A 35 -5.42 -13.49 -1.35
N GLY A 36 -5.58 -12.88 -2.52
CA GLY A 36 -4.89 -13.22 -3.75
C GLY A 36 -3.48 -12.61 -3.83
N LYS A 37 -2.90 -12.64 -5.03
CA LYS A 37 -1.54 -12.14 -5.26
C LYS A 37 -1.50 -10.72 -5.85
N ASN A 38 -2.53 -10.28 -6.58
CA ASN A 38 -2.52 -8.99 -7.31
C ASN A 38 -3.92 -8.52 -7.73
N LEU A 39 -3.99 -7.37 -8.42
CA LEU A 39 -5.24 -6.76 -8.95
C LEU A 39 -5.93 -7.58 -10.06
N TYR A 40 -5.22 -8.52 -10.69
CA TYR A 40 -5.72 -9.34 -11.79
C TYR A 40 -6.46 -10.60 -11.28
N ILE A 41 -7.45 -10.37 -10.42
CA ILE A 41 -8.22 -11.45 -9.79
C ILE A 41 -9.11 -12.17 -10.80
N THR A 42 -9.41 -13.43 -10.51
CA THR A 42 -10.50 -14.16 -11.19
C THR A 42 -11.84 -13.67 -10.65
N CYS A 43 -12.74 -13.23 -11.53
CA CYS A 43 -14.08 -12.76 -11.18
C CYS A 43 -14.85 -13.85 -10.38
N PRO A 44 -15.32 -13.55 -9.15
CA PRO A 44 -16.10 -14.50 -8.36
C PRO A 44 -17.37 -15.01 -9.05
N THR A 45 -18.02 -14.17 -9.86
CA THR A 45 -19.29 -14.49 -10.52
C THR A 45 -19.13 -15.34 -11.78
N CYS A 46 -18.27 -14.91 -12.73
CA CYS A 46 -18.17 -15.57 -14.05
C CYS A 46 -16.83 -16.24 -14.33
N ARG A 47 -15.89 -16.20 -13.37
CA ARG A 47 -14.55 -16.80 -13.48
C ARG A 47 -13.63 -16.25 -14.59
N GLN A 48 -14.00 -15.18 -15.28
CA GLN A 48 -13.10 -14.47 -16.19
C GLN A 48 -12.03 -13.69 -15.40
N VAL A 49 -10.82 -13.59 -15.94
CA VAL A 49 -9.73 -12.82 -15.33
C VAL A 49 -10.00 -11.31 -15.50
N ASN A 50 -9.91 -10.57 -14.39
CA ASN A 50 -10.00 -9.12 -14.41
C ASN A 50 -8.72 -8.50 -14.98
N THR A 51 -8.86 -7.58 -15.93
CA THR A 51 -7.76 -6.74 -16.44
C THR A 51 -7.97 -5.25 -16.16
N ASN A 52 -9.13 -4.87 -15.60
CA ASN A 52 -9.41 -3.48 -15.25
C ASN A 52 -8.74 -3.12 -13.93
N THR A 53 -7.72 -2.25 -13.97
CA THR A 53 -6.99 -1.75 -12.79
C THR A 53 -7.34 -0.30 -12.41
N THR A 54 -8.44 0.25 -12.96
CA THR A 54 -8.93 1.60 -12.63
C THR A 54 -9.11 1.80 -11.13
N LYS A 55 -8.62 2.94 -10.64
CA LYS A 55 -8.65 3.40 -9.25
C LYS A 55 -10.05 3.92 -8.89
N PRO A 56 -10.44 3.92 -7.61
CA PRO A 56 -11.77 4.36 -7.17
C PRO A 56 -11.93 5.88 -7.13
N PHE A 57 -10.83 6.63 -6.96
CA PHE A 57 -10.84 8.08 -6.82
C PHE A 57 -9.85 8.70 -7.81
N ASN A 58 -10.06 9.98 -8.11
CA ASN A 58 -9.19 10.74 -9.01
C ASN A 58 -8.05 11.45 -8.27
N THR A 59 -8.07 11.47 -6.94
CA THR A 59 -7.04 12.12 -6.14
C THR A 59 -6.13 11.09 -5.47
N PRO A 60 -4.79 11.30 -5.48
CA PRO A 60 -3.85 10.39 -4.82
C PRO A 60 -4.12 10.24 -3.33
N GLU A 61 -4.52 11.32 -2.65
CA GLU A 61 -4.79 11.30 -1.22
C GLU A 61 -5.94 10.37 -0.85
N GLU A 62 -7.07 10.42 -1.58
CA GLU A 62 -8.21 9.55 -1.33
C GLU A 62 -7.88 8.08 -1.61
N ASN A 63 -7.11 7.82 -2.66
CA ASN A 63 -6.65 6.48 -2.98
C ASN A 63 -5.70 5.93 -1.91
N LEU A 64 -4.72 6.72 -1.47
CA LEU A 64 -3.83 6.34 -0.36
C LEU A 64 -4.63 6.12 0.93
N LYS A 65 -5.63 6.95 1.23
CA LYS A 65 -6.53 6.79 2.37
C LYS A 65 -7.36 5.52 2.30
N PHE A 66 -7.72 5.08 1.11
CA PHE A 66 -8.47 3.85 0.92
C PHE A 66 -7.59 2.60 1.04
N LEU A 67 -6.35 2.67 0.53
CA LEU A 67 -5.36 1.60 0.58
C LEU A 67 -4.72 1.45 1.97
N SER A 68 -4.65 2.55 2.72
CA SER A 68 -4.17 2.56 4.10
C SER A 68 -5.29 2.34 5.10
N TYR A 69 -4.94 1.81 6.27
CA TYR A 69 -5.85 1.57 7.37
C TYR A 69 -6.53 2.89 7.79
N PRO A 70 -7.84 2.88 8.10
CA PRO A 70 -8.61 4.10 8.29
C PRO A 70 -7.99 5.07 9.28
N LEU A 71 -7.72 6.28 8.76
CA LEU A 71 -7.31 7.52 9.44
C LEU A 71 -8.29 8.00 10.53
N GLY A 72 -9.29 7.20 10.90
CA GLY A 72 -10.25 7.47 11.98
C GLY A 72 -9.74 7.05 13.37
N LYS A 73 -8.63 6.31 13.45
CA LYS A 73 -8.02 5.93 14.73
C LYS A 73 -6.88 6.86 15.10
N ARG A 74 -6.82 7.18 16.39
CA ARG A 74 -5.71 7.89 17.05
C ARG A 74 -4.37 7.16 16.85
N CYS A 75 -3.30 7.93 16.68
CA CYS A 75 -1.91 7.45 16.60
C CYS A 75 -1.62 6.33 17.59
N ILE A 76 -0.88 5.30 17.16
CA ILE A 76 -0.63 4.09 17.96
C ILE A 76 0.12 4.31 19.28
N CYS A 77 0.89 5.38 19.36
CA CYS A 77 1.76 5.68 20.48
C CYS A 77 0.99 6.19 21.71
N LYS A 78 1.65 6.05 22.87
CA LYS A 78 1.22 6.65 24.14
C LYS A 78 2.01 7.94 24.39
N THR A 79 1.36 8.90 25.03
CA THR A 79 2.00 10.13 25.55
C THR A 79 2.92 9.79 26.72
N LYS A 80 3.76 10.74 27.15
CA LYS A 80 4.59 10.60 28.37
C LYS A 80 3.77 10.25 29.63
N LYS A 81 2.47 10.58 29.66
CA LYS A 81 1.53 10.26 30.74
C LYS A 81 0.86 8.88 30.58
N GLY A 82 1.31 8.05 29.64
CA GLY A 82 0.74 6.72 29.37
C GLY A 82 -0.58 6.71 28.59
N LEU A 83 -1.22 7.87 28.37
CA LEU A 83 -2.48 7.98 27.63
C LEU A 83 -2.28 7.82 26.12
N ARG A 84 -3.28 7.28 25.41
CA ARG A 84 -3.27 7.18 23.93
C ARG A 84 -3.13 8.58 23.28
N CYS A 85 -2.20 8.72 22.33
CA CYS A 85 -2.01 9.97 21.59
C CYS A 85 -3.31 10.43 20.92
N LYS A 86 -3.62 11.72 20.94
CA LYS A 86 -4.84 12.26 20.29
C LYS A 86 -4.64 12.62 18.82
N ASN A 87 -3.41 12.70 18.34
CA ASN A 87 -3.11 13.08 16.95
C ASN A 87 -3.50 11.98 15.96
N LYS A 88 -3.84 12.40 14.74
CA LYS A 88 -4.08 11.49 13.62
C LYS A 88 -2.76 10.92 13.09
N PRO A 89 -2.73 9.64 12.70
CA PRO A 89 -1.60 9.05 12.00
C PRO A 89 -1.42 9.69 10.62
N ARG A 90 -0.19 9.65 10.10
CA ARG A 90 0.15 10.02 8.72
C ARG A 90 0.22 8.76 7.84
N PHE A 91 0.06 8.90 6.53
CA PHE A 91 0.14 7.77 5.61
C PHE A 91 1.47 7.04 5.71
N LEU A 92 1.41 5.70 5.76
CA LEU A 92 2.56 4.82 5.78
C LEU A 92 3.59 5.20 6.87
N ASN A 93 3.09 5.78 7.95
CA ASN A 93 3.88 6.23 9.09
C ASN A 93 3.75 5.27 10.27
N TYR A 94 3.56 3.99 9.98
CA TYR A 94 3.49 2.93 10.98
C TYR A 94 2.32 3.10 11.98
N GLY A 95 1.20 3.69 11.54
CA GLY A 95 0.13 4.12 12.45
C GLY A 95 0.50 5.25 13.42
N MET A 96 1.62 5.95 13.19
CA MET A 96 2.12 7.04 14.04
C MET A 96 1.77 8.43 13.47
N CYS A 97 1.65 9.41 14.35
CA CYS A 97 1.52 10.82 13.95
C CYS A 97 2.90 11.46 13.74
N HIS A 98 2.90 12.64 13.13
CA HIS A 98 4.09 13.47 12.86
C HIS A 98 4.96 13.78 14.10
N ILE A 99 4.40 13.77 15.31
CA ILE A 99 5.17 14.00 16.55
C ILE A 99 5.95 12.75 16.97
N HIS A 100 5.36 11.56 16.81
CA HIS A 100 5.93 10.30 17.30
C HIS A 100 6.86 9.64 16.27
N ASN A 101 6.64 9.90 14.98
CA ASN A 101 7.63 9.65 13.96
C ASN A 101 7.64 10.83 12.98
N LYS A 102 8.80 11.49 12.88
CA LYS A 102 9.03 12.66 12.02
C LYS A 102 9.36 12.28 10.58
N GLU A 103 9.81 11.04 10.37
CA GLU A 103 10.09 10.51 9.03
C GLU A 103 8.79 9.94 8.45
N TYR A 104 7.94 10.82 7.91
CA TYR A 104 6.70 10.47 7.25
C TYR A 104 6.64 11.00 5.81
N LEU A 105 5.75 10.40 5.00
CA LEU A 105 5.53 10.81 3.62
C LEU A 105 4.81 12.17 3.57
N GLU A 106 5.39 13.12 2.83
CA GLU A 106 4.79 14.44 2.62
C GLU A 106 3.77 14.44 1.47
N GLU A 107 2.85 15.40 1.50
CA GLU A 107 1.71 15.49 0.55
C GLU A 107 2.16 15.60 -0.90
N LYS A 108 3.25 16.35 -1.14
CA LYS A 108 3.88 16.48 -2.47
C LYS A 108 4.28 15.14 -3.10
N SER A 109 4.54 14.13 -2.28
CA SER A 109 4.97 12.81 -2.71
C SER A 109 3.81 11.81 -2.86
N TYR A 110 2.58 12.20 -2.56
CA TYR A 110 1.43 11.29 -2.56
C TYR A 110 1.14 10.71 -3.95
N LYS A 111 1.27 11.51 -5.01
CA LYS A 111 1.07 11.03 -6.38
C LYS A 111 2.04 9.91 -6.72
N LEU A 112 3.34 10.15 -6.53
CA LEU A 112 4.38 9.16 -6.81
C LEU A 112 4.22 7.89 -5.96
N MET A 113 3.91 8.05 -4.67
CA MET A 113 3.67 6.92 -3.77
C MET A 113 2.46 6.10 -4.19
N GLU A 114 1.37 6.75 -4.57
CA GLU A 114 0.15 6.10 -5.01
C GLU A 114 0.38 5.29 -6.29
N GLU A 115 1.02 5.88 -7.30
CA GLU A 115 1.44 5.17 -8.52
C GLU A 115 2.28 3.93 -8.20
N PHE A 116 3.25 4.07 -7.29
CA PHE A 116 4.12 2.97 -6.89
C PHE A 116 3.37 1.84 -6.16
N ILE A 117 2.43 2.15 -5.26
CA ILE A 117 1.63 1.13 -4.58
C ILE A 117 0.78 0.37 -5.61
N TYR A 118 0.12 1.06 -6.54
CA TYR A 118 -0.71 0.38 -7.55
C TYR A 118 0.14 -0.54 -8.44
N LEU A 119 1.32 -0.10 -8.90
CA LEU A 119 2.24 -0.98 -9.61
C LEU A 119 2.66 -2.20 -8.77
N THR A 120 2.89 -2.01 -7.48
CA THR A 120 3.21 -3.12 -6.56
C THR A 120 2.03 -4.09 -6.39
N LEU A 121 0.78 -3.60 -6.44
CA LEU A 121 -0.43 -4.41 -6.39
C LEU A 121 -0.72 -5.14 -7.71
N GLU A 122 -0.15 -4.72 -8.83
CA GLU A 122 -0.22 -5.44 -10.12
C GLU A 122 0.74 -6.65 -10.15
N GLN A 123 1.84 -6.58 -9.40
CA GLN A 123 2.84 -7.65 -9.30
C GLN A 123 2.35 -8.84 -8.47
N ARG A 124 2.76 -10.07 -8.84
CA ARG A 124 2.39 -11.31 -8.15
C ARG A 124 3.21 -11.56 -6.88
N ASN A 125 3.06 -10.69 -5.89
CA ASN A 125 3.79 -10.79 -4.63
C ASN A 125 2.86 -11.22 -3.47
N ASN A 126 3.40 -11.97 -2.51
CA ASN A 126 2.69 -12.16 -1.25
C ASN A 126 2.61 -10.85 -0.46
N LEU A 127 1.71 -10.77 0.53
CA LEU A 127 1.47 -9.54 1.27
C LEU A 127 2.71 -9.02 2.01
N ASN A 128 3.50 -9.90 2.61
CA ASN A 128 4.75 -9.54 3.31
C ASN A 128 5.73 -8.82 2.37
N ILE A 129 5.94 -9.37 1.18
CA ILE A 129 6.81 -8.77 0.18
C ILE A 129 6.26 -7.41 -0.26
N ARG A 130 4.96 -7.30 -0.53
CA ARG A 130 4.32 -6.03 -0.90
C ARG A 130 4.55 -4.97 0.18
N ILE A 131 4.34 -5.32 1.45
CA ILE A 131 4.56 -4.42 2.58
C ILE A 131 6.02 -3.93 2.60
N SER A 132 6.99 -4.83 2.48
CA SER A 132 8.41 -4.49 2.48
C SER A 132 8.80 -3.61 1.30
N VAL A 133 8.36 -3.95 0.08
CA VAL A 133 8.63 -3.18 -1.14
C VAL A 133 8.02 -1.77 -1.04
N ILE A 134 6.79 -1.67 -0.54
CA ILE A 134 6.10 -0.39 -0.34
C ILE A 134 6.83 0.48 0.68
N ASP A 135 7.28 -0.09 1.81
CA ASP A 135 8.00 0.67 2.82
C ASP A 135 9.41 1.09 2.36
N VAL A 136 10.13 0.23 1.64
CA VAL A 136 11.41 0.60 0.99
C VAL A 136 11.17 1.74 0.01
N GLY A 137 10.19 1.62 -0.89
CA GLY A 137 9.89 2.64 -1.88
C GLY A 137 9.51 3.97 -1.23
N LYS A 138 8.68 3.96 -0.18
CA LYS A 138 8.37 5.14 0.62
C LYS A 138 9.64 5.81 1.15
N GLN A 139 10.56 5.05 1.72
CA GLN A 139 11.80 5.62 2.27
C GLN A 139 12.76 6.13 1.20
N ILE A 140 12.82 5.49 0.03
CA ILE A 140 13.57 6.01 -1.12
C ILE A 140 12.98 7.34 -1.57
N ILE A 141 11.65 7.41 -1.76
CA ILE A 141 10.95 8.65 -2.12
C ILE A 141 11.31 9.77 -1.13
N MET A 142 11.24 9.50 0.17
CA MET A 142 11.49 10.52 1.19
C MET A 142 12.96 10.98 1.30
N LYS A 143 13.92 10.10 0.99
CA LYS A 143 15.35 10.36 1.26
C LYS A 143 16.17 10.70 0.02
N LYS A 144 15.72 10.27 -1.16
CA LYS A 144 16.51 10.28 -2.39
C LYS A 144 15.82 10.96 -3.56
N LEU A 145 14.50 11.17 -3.49
CA LEU A 145 13.74 11.76 -4.57
C LEU A 145 13.19 13.14 -4.21
N ASN A 146 12.89 13.88 -5.26
CA ASN A 146 12.43 15.26 -5.32
C ASN A 146 11.03 15.31 -5.93
N GLU A 147 10.40 16.48 -5.92
CA GLU A 147 9.02 16.65 -6.41
C GLU A 147 8.86 16.46 -7.92
N THR A 148 9.96 16.57 -8.69
CA THR A 148 10.00 16.38 -10.13
C THR A 148 10.26 14.93 -10.55
N ASP A 149 10.66 14.07 -9.61
CA ASP A 149 11.01 12.69 -9.92
C ASP A 149 9.77 11.85 -10.23
N THR A 150 9.97 10.91 -11.14
CA THR A 150 8.91 10.07 -11.67
C THR A 150 8.95 8.67 -11.08
N ILE A 151 7.92 7.88 -11.40
CA ILE A 151 7.90 6.47 -11.06
C ILE A 151 9.10 5.70 -11.62
N SER A 152 9.60 6.09 -12.80
CA SER A 152 10.79 5.50 -13.40
C SER A 152 12.04 5.76 -12.54
N ASP A 153 12.17 6.94 -11.95
CA ASP A 153 13.32 7.30 -11.11
C ASP A 153 13.33 6.52 -9.79
N LEU A 154 12.14 6.28 -9.23
CA LEU A 154 11.99 5.35 -8.11
C LEU A 154 12.38 3.93 -8.49
N LEU A 155 11.88 3.41 -9.62
CA LEU A 155 12.16 2.03 -10.05
C LEU A 155 13.64 1.81 -10.40
N LYS A 156 14.35 2.83 -10.91
CA LYS A 156 15.81 2.77 -11.14
C LYS A 156 16.57 2.35 -9.88
N HIS A 157 16.17 2.79 -8.70
CA HIS A 157 16.81 2.36 -7.45
C HIS A 157 16.63 0.85 -7.21
N PHE A 158 15.45 0.31 -7.44
CA PHE A 158 15.26 -1.13 -7.34
C PHE A 158 16.11 -1.89 -8.37
N TYR A 159 16.16 -1.43 -9.62
CA TYR A 159 16.97 -2.07 -10.67
C TYR A 159 18.47 -1.95 -10.43
N GLU A 160 18.94 -0.80 -9.94
CA GLU A 160 20.34 -0.59 -9.53
C GLU A 160 20.73 -1.62 -8.47
N PHE A 161 19.93 -1.75 -7.40
CA PHE A 161 20.19 -2.75 -6.37
C PHE A 161 20.29 -4.17 -6.95
N TYR A 162 19.31 -4.59 -7.76
CA TYR A 162 19.29 -5.93 -8.35
C TYR A 162 20.51 -6.18 -9.25
N SER A 163 20.91 -5.17 -10.03
CA SER A 163 22.05 -5.25 -10.94
C SER A 163 23.39 -5.27 -10.20
N VAL A 164 23.57 -4.40 -9.21
CA VAL A 164 24.83 -4.28 -8.45
C VAL A 164 25.05 -5.49 -7.53
N LYS A 165 23.98 -6.05 -6.97
CA LYS A 165 24.07 -7.24 -6.12
C LYS A 165 24.08 -8.54 -6.90
N ASP A 166 23.89 -8.49 -8.22
CA ASP A 166 23.73 -9.66 -9.08
C ASP A 166 22.66 -10.62 -8.53
N VAL A 167 21.52 -10.05 -8.13
CA VAL A 167 20.40 -10.81 -7.57
C VAL A 167 19.15 -10.59 -8.41
N LEU A 168 18.43 -11.68 -8.65
CA LEU A 168 17.10 -11.60 -9.23
C LEU A 168 16.10 -11.07 -8.18
N PRO A 169 15.03 -10.37 -8.61
CA PRO A 169 13.90 -10.04 -7.74
C PRO A 169 13.23 -11.33 -7.25
N LYS A 170 13.72 -11.88 -6.15
CA LYS A 170 13.18 -13.04 -5.45
C LYS A 170 12.85 -12.66 -4.01
N ASP A 171 11.89 -13.38 -3.46
CA ASP A 171 11.21 -13.16 -2.18
C ASP A 171 12.11 -12.84 -0.97
N SER A 172 13.40 -13.22 -0.98
CA SER A 172 14.32 -13.05 0.13
C SER A 172 15.09 -11.73 0.17
N TYR A 173 15.24 -11.01 -0.95
CA TYR A 173 16.20 -9.89 -1.04
C TYR A 173 15.65 -8.53 -0.63
N HIS A 174 14.35 -8.42 -0.34
CA HIS A 174 13.76 -7.13 0.06
C HIS A 174 14.32 -6.62 1.40
N ASN A 175 14.79 -7.53 2.26
CA ASN A 175 15.48 -7.15 3.50
C ASN A 175 16.87 -6.54 3.26
N ASP A 176 17.48 -6.84 2.12
CA ASP A 176 18.82 -6.36 1.74
C ASP A 176 18.76 -4.98 1.09
N LEU A 177 17.63 -4.61 0.46
CA LEU A 177 17.38 -3.23 0.02
C LEU A 177 17.51 -2.24 1.18
N TYR A 178 17.03 -2.61 2.37
CA TYR A 178 17.20 -1.77 3.57
C TYR A 178 18.67 -1.56 3.90
N ASN A 179 19.48 -2.63 3.88
CA ASN A 179 20.90 -2.55 4.18
C ASN A 179 21.64 -1.74 3.11
N TYR A 180 21.36 -2.00 1.84
CA TYR A 180 22.04 -1.39 0.70
C TYR A 180 21.86 0.13 0.68
N TYR A 181 20.64 0.61 0.93
CA TYR A 181 20.33 2.03 0.93
C TYR A 181 20.40 2.71 2.31
N GLY A 182 20.81 1.99 3.37
CA GLY A 182 20.84 2.53 4.73
C GLY A 182 19.46 2.96 5.24
N LEU A 183 18.42 2.21 4.89
CA LEU A 183 17.04 2.47 5.27
C LEU A 183 16.71 1.83 6.63
N LYS A 184 15.72 2.38 7.32
CA LYS A 184 15.30 1.85 8.62
C LYS A 184 14.27 0.76 8.40
N ARG A 185 14.44 -0.40 9.04
CA ARG A 185 13.41 -1.44 8.99
C ARG A 185 12.16 -0.97 9.76
N PRO A 186 10.95 -1.27 9.26
CA PRO A 186 9.73 -0.92 9.98
C PRO A 186 9.58 -1.76 11.26
N PRO A 187 8.82 -1.29 12.26
CA PRO A 187 8.57 -2.05 13.49
C PRO A 187 7.90 -3.40 13.19
N LYS A 188 8.33 -4.48 13.87
CA LYS A 188 7.77 -5.83 13.66
C LYS A 188 6.28 -5.90 13.94
N GLU A 189 5.83 -5.16 14.95
CA GLU A 189 4.43 -5.04 15.35
C GLU A 189 3.59 -4.42 14.23
N TRP A 190 4.16 -3.48 13.49
CA TRP A 190 3.48 -2.88 12.34
C TRP A 190 3.31 -3.88 11.20
N ILE A 191 4.36 -4.63 10.85
CA ILE A 191 4.27 -5.69 9.83
C ILE A 191 3.21 -6.72 10.22
N LYS A 192 3.19 -7.13 11.50
CA LYS A 192 2.17 -8.05 12.04
C LYS A 192 0.76 -7.50 11.87
N LEU A 193 0.52 -6.24 12.27
CA LEU A 193 -0.77 -5.59 12.11
C LEU A 193 -1.22 -5.51 10.64
N CYS A 194 -0.31 -5.18 9.74
CA CYS A 194 -0.59 -5.12 8.31
C CYS A 194 -1.04 -6.49 7.76
N ASN A 195 -0.38 -7.57 8.16
CA ASN A 195 -0.72 -8.92 7.74
C ASN A 195 -2.06 -9.41 8.30
N GLU A 196 -2.30 -9.20 9.60
CA GLU A 196 -3.54 -9.64 10.26
C GLU A 196 -4.78 -8.98 9.68
N ASN A 197 -4.64 -7.73 9.22
CA ASN A 197 -5.76 -6.93 8.73
C ASN A 197 -5.77 -6.80 7.20
N TYR A 198 -4.80 -7.41 6.50
CA TYR A 198 -4.65 -7.32 5.06
C TYR A 198 -4.63 -5.87 4.53
N LYS A 199 -3.96 -4.95 5.24
CA LYS A 199 -3.94 -3.50 4.94
C LYS A 199 -2.59 -2.87 5.25
N LEU A 200 -2.25 -1.79 4.56
CA LEU A 200 -1.08 -0.97 4.86
C LEU A 200 -1.42 0.02 5.99
N TYR A 201 -0.55 0.25 6.97
CA TYR A 201 -0.81 1.13 8.13
C TYR A 201 0.15 2.32 8.23
#